data_AF-A0A1R0IHN8-F1
#
_entry.id   AF-A0A1R0IHN8-F1
#
_cell.length_a   1.000
_cell.length_b   1.000
_cell.length_c   1.000
_cell.angle_alpha   90.00
_cell.angle_beta   90.00
_cell.angle_gamma   90.00
#
_symmetry.space_group_name_H-M   'P 1'
#
loop_
_entity.id
_entity.type
_entity.pdbx_description
1 polymer ?
#
loop_
_entity_poly.entity_id
_entity_poly.type
_entity_poly.pdbx_seq_one_letter_code
_entity_poly.pdbx_strand_id
1 'polypeptide(L)'
;MVCDYPVIDQPKFPAPGPTYEARVSVRIRWKGLGPEIGWSNPQEQYEIAFHRATASIVFEASVPELGFSFMSRDYDNSESLFAMIGKERNGCFFE
;
A
#
# COMPACT_ATOMS: atom_id res chain seq x y z
N MET A 1 -21.63 38.73 23.18
CA MET A 1 -21.32 37.73 24.23
C MET A 1 -20.09 36.98 23.76
N VAL A 2 -18.96 37.16 24.42
CA VAL A 2 -17.72 36.46 24.09
C VAL A 2 -17.66 35.21 24.97
N CYS A 3 -17.53 34.03 24.36
CA CYS A 3 -17.31 32.77 25.07
C CYS A 3 -15.85 32.40 24.91
N ASP A 4 -15.09 32.57 25.98
CA ASP A 4 -13.72 32.06 26.06
C ASP A 4 -13.75 30.55 26.30
N TYR A 5 -13.08 29.80 25.44
CA TYR A 5 -12.89 28.36 25.60
C TYR A 5 -11.49 28.09 26.16
N PRO A 6 -11.34 27.14 27.08
CA PRO A 6 -10.04 26.80 27.63
C PRO A 6 -9.12 26.26 26.53
N VAL A 7 -7.92 26.85 26.43
CA VAL A 7 -6.85 26.35 25.55
C VAL A 7 -6.32 25.06 26.15
N ILE A 8 -6.41 23.96 25.41
CA ILE A 8 -5.81 22.67 25.79
C ILE A 8 -4.36 22.67 25.27
N ASP A 9 -3.40 22.97 26.15
CA ASP A 9 -1.96 23.09 25.81
C ASP A 9 -1.31 21.77 25.34
N GLN A 10 -1.89 20.62 25.70
CA GLN A 10 -1.40 19.31 25.26
C GLN A 10 -2.57 18.40 24.87
N PRO A 11 -2.59 17.84 23.65
CA PRO A 11 -3.54 16.80 23.32
C PRO A 11 -3.34 15.62 24.28
N LYS A 12 -4.32 15.40 25.16
CA LYS A 12 -4.39 14.16 25.94
C LYS A 12 -4.83 13.06 24.99
N PHE A 13 -3.87 12.38 24.37
CA PHE A 13 -4.18 11.18 23.62
C PHE A 13 -4.78 10.15 24.59
N PRO A 14 -5.82 9.42 24.18
CA PRO A 14 -6.30 8.29 24.97
C PRO A 14 -5.14 7.32 25.22
N ALA A 15 -5.15 6.67 26.39
CA ALA A 15 -4.19 5.61 26.66
C ALA A 15 -4.27 4.57 25.54
N PRO A 16 -3.13 4.05 25.04
CA PRO A 16 -3.15 3.03 24.02
C PRO A 16 -3.96 1.83 24.52
N GLY A 17 -4.87 1.35 23.68
CA GLY A 17 -5.63 0.13 23.96
C GLY A 17 -4.74 -1.11 23.93
N PRO A 18 -5.30 -2.29 24.26
CA PRO A 18 -4.58 -3.55 24.11
C PRO A 18 -4.16 -3.76 22.64
N THR A 19 -2.95 -4.27 22.44
CA THR A 19 -2.44 -4.71 21.13
C THR A 19 -2.72 -6.20 20.96
N TYR A 20 -3.19 -6.60 19.78
CA TYR A 20 -3.43 -8.00 19.42
C TYR A 20 -2.58 -8.37 18.21
N GLU A 21 -2.07 -9.60 18.16
CA GLU A 21 -1.31 -10.07 17.00
C GLU A 21 -2.23 -10.24 15.79
N ALA A 22 -1.93 -9.49 14.72
CA ALA A 22 -2.61 -9.65 13.44
C ALA A 22 -1.73 -10.44 12.47
N ARG A 23 -2.34 -11.39 11.76
CA ARG A 23 -1.70 -12.10 10.64
C ARG A 23 -2.29 -11.60 9.34
N VAL A 24 -1.42 -11.24 8.40
CA VAL A 24 -1.80 -10.76 7.07
C VAL A 24 -1.13 -11.64 6.02
N SER A 25 -1.91 -12.09 5.04
CA SER A 25 -1.39 -12.75 3.84
C SER A 25 -1.85 -12.00 2.61
N VAL A 26 -0.90 -11.69 1.72
CA VAL A 26 -1.16 -11.06 0.44
C VAL A 26 -0.62 -11.95 -0.66
N ARG A 27 -1.49 -12.37 -1.56
CA ARG A 27 -1.12 -13.24 -2.68
C ARG A 27 -1.49 -12.55 -3.99
N ILE A 28 -0.49 -12.30 -4.83
CA ILE A 28 -0.66 -11.52 -6.06
C ILE A 28 -0.36 -12.40 -7.27
N ARG A 29 -1.27 -12.40 -8.25
CA ARG A 29 -1.04 -12.97 -9.59
C ARG A 29 -0.78 -11.85 -10.57
N TRP A 30 0.42 -11.84 -11.15
CA TRP A 30 0.83 -10.87 -12.16
C TRP A 30 0.75 -11.48 -13.55
N LYS A 31 0.34 -10.69 -14.54
CA LYS A 31 0.39 -11.06 -15.95
C LYS A 31 0.95 -9.91 -16.77
N GLY A 32 2.12 -10.10 -17.36
CA GLY A 32 2.75 -9.11 -18.23
C GLY A 32 1.95 -8.86 -19.51
N LEU A 33 1.91 -7.60 -19.92
CA LEU A 33 1.25 -7.09 -21.12
C LEU A 33 2.31 -6.42 -22.02
N GLY A 34 3.00 -7.24 -22.80
CA GLY A 34 3.94 -6.74 -23.82
C GLY A 34 5.36 -6.46 -23.32
N PRO A 35 6.13 -5.69 -24.10
CA PRO A 35 7.56 -5.49 -23.84
C PRO A 35 7.80 -4.60 -22.61
N GLU A 36 9.05 -4.60 -22.14
CA GLU A 36 9.51 -3.63 -21.15
C GLU A 36 9.49 -2.22 -21.75
N ILE A 37 9.04 -1.25 -20.95
CA ILE A 37 8.95 0.16 -21.30
C ILE A 37 9.85 0.91 -20.31
N GLY A 38 10.71 1.77 -20.82
CA GLY A 38 11.61 2.59 -20.02
C GLY A 38 11.39 4.08 -20.26
N TRP A 39 11.61 4.88 -19.21
CA TRP A 39 11.69 6.33 -19.30
C TRP A 39 12.71 6.88 -18.30
N SER A 40 13.49 7.88 -18.73
CA SER A 40 14.49 8.54 -17.90
C SER A 40 14.35 10.05 -18.01
N ASN A 41 14.43 10.75 -16.88
CA ASN A 41 14.55 12.20 -16.79
C ASN A 41 15.80 12.53 -15.96
N PRO A 42 16.93 12.84 -16.62
CA PRO A 42 18.17 13.16 -15.94
C PRO A 42 18.09 14.40 -15.03
N GLN A 43 17.29 15.41 -15.38
CA GLN A 43 17.14 16.63 -14.59
C GLN A 43 16.50 16.35 -13.23
N GLU A 44 15.52 15.44 -13.20
CA GLU A 44 14.82 15.00 -11.99
C GLU A 44 15.48 13.76 -11.35
N GLN A 45 16.63 13.30 -11.89
CA GLN A 45 17.34 12.09 -11.47
C GLN A 45 16.43 10.85 -11.38
N TYR A 46 15.51 10.75 -12.32
CA TYR A 46 14.49 9.71 -12.35
C TYR A 46 14.75 8.73 -13.50
N GLU A 47 14.66 7.44 -13.22
CA GLU A 47 14.68 6.39 -14.22
C GLU A 47 13.71 5.27 -13.83
N ILE A 48 12.89 4.84 -14.77
CA ILE A 48 11.99 3.70 -14.60
C ILE A 48 12.12 2.76 -15.80
N ALA A 49 12.11 1.46 -15.53
CA ALA A 49 12.00 0.40 -16.52
C ALA A 49 10.98 -0.62 -16.00
N PHE A 50 9.89 -0.86 -16.72
CA PHE A 50 8.79 -1.70 -16.26
C PHE A 50 8.07 -2.43 -17.39
N HIS A 51 7.52 -3.59 -17.06
CA HIS A 51 6.49 -4.22 -17.88
C HIS A 51 5.11 -3.72 -17.46
N ARG A 52 4.32 -3.27 -18.43
CA ARG A 52 2.88 -3.13 -18.21
C ARG A 52 2.31 -4.51 -17.85
N ALA A 53 1.39 -4.58 -16.90
CA ALA A 53 0.82 -5.82 -16.42
C ALA A 53 -0.66 -5.65 -16.01
N THR A 54 -1.31 -6.76 -15.74
CA THR A 54 -2.50 -6.83 -14.87
C THR A 54 -2.11 -7.56 -13.58
N ALA A 55 -2.75 -7.19 -12.46
CA ALA A 55 -2.56 -7.87 -11.18
C ALA A 55 -3.91 -8.20 -10.54
N SER A 56 -4.07 -9.42 -10.05
CA SER A 56 -5.20 -9.81 -9.20
C SER A 56 -4.66 -10.14 -7.82
N ILE A 57 -5.29 -9.62 -6.79
CA ILE A 57 -4.81 -9.69 -5.41
C ILE A 57 -5.85 -10.41 -4.55
N VAL A 58 -5.38 -11.35 -3.74
CA VAL A 58 -6.13 -11.93 -2.63
C VAL A 58 -5.49 -11.45 -1.34
N PHE A 59 -6.29 -10.85 -0.47
CA PHE A 59 -5.89 -10.34 0.84
C PHE A 59 -6.63 -11.11 1.93
N GLU A 60 -5.88 -11.56 2.92
CA GLU A 60 -6.41 -12.21 4.12
C GLU A 60 -5.85 -11.52 5.35
N ALA A 61 -6.71 -11.29 6.33
CA ALA A 61 -6.33 -10.79 7.65
C ALA A 61 -7.05 -11.58 8.74
N SER A 62 -6.34 -11.84 9.84
CA SER A 62 -6.94 -12.44 11.03
C SER A 62 -6.33 -11.89 12.31
N VAL A 63 -7.16 -11.77 13.34
CA VAL A 63 -6.73 -11.50 14.72
C VAL A 63 -7.32 -12.63 15.58
N PRO A 64 -6.59 -13.75 15.77
CA PRO A 64 -7.12 -14.95 16.42
C PRO A 64 -7.68 -14.69 17.81
N GLU A 65 -7.02 -13.82 18.58
CA GLU A 65 -7.42 -13.45 19.95
C GLU A 65 -8.78 -12.74 20.02
N LEU A 66 -9.20 -12.10 18.92
CA LEU A 66 -10.50 -11.43 18.80
C LEU A 66 -11.53 -12.26 18.01
N GLY A 67 -11.14 -13.44 17.50
CA GLY A 67 -11.97 -14.23 16.59
C GLY A 67 -12.23 -13.53 15.25
N PHE A 68 -11.46 -12.49 14.91
CA PHE A 68 -11.63 -11.74 13.67
C PHE A 68 -10.94 -12.45 12.51
N SER A 69 -11.64 -12.56 11.38
CA SER A 69 -11.08 -13.01 10.11
C SER A 69 -11.76 -12.30 8.94
N PHE A 70 -10.97 -11.95 7.94
CA PHE A 70 -11.41 -11.35 6.69
C PHE A 70 -10.62 -11.96 5.52
N MET A 71 -11.33 -12.21 4.42
CA MET A 71 -10.74 -12.59 3.14
C MET A 71 -11.41 -11.77 2.03
N SER A 72 -10.60 -11.19 1.14
CA SER A 72 -11.11 -10.51 -0.05
C SER A 72 -11.72 -11.51 -1.04
N ARG A 73 -12.33 -11.00 -2.13
CA ARG A 73 -12.71 -11.85 -3.26
C ARG A 73 -11.49 -12.62 -3.78
N ASP A 74 -11.74 -13.83 -4.28
CA ASP A 74 -10.72 -14.66 -4.92
C ASP A 74 -10.29 -14.07 -6.27
N TYR A 75 -9.31 -14.70 -6.91
CA TYR A 75 -8.76 -14.22 -8.17
C TYR A 75 -9.81 -14.09 -9.29
N ASP A 76 -10.74 -15.02 -9.37
CA ASP A 76 -11.71 -15.11 -10.48
C ASP A 76 -12.82 -14.08 -10.34
N ASN A 77 -13.02 -13.54 -9.14
CA ASN A 77 -14.00 -12.50 -8.80
C ASN A 77 -13.36 -11.16 -8.40
N SER A 78 -12.04 -11.02 -8.58
CA SER A 78 -11.26 -9.81 -8.27
C SER A 78 -11.06 -8.96 -9.53
N GLU A 79 -11.18 -7.64 -9.38
CA GLU A 79 -10.99 -6.71 -10.49
C GLU A 79 -9.49 -6.51 -10.77
N SER A 80 -9.11 -6.53 -12.05
CA SER A 80 -7.75 -6.26 -12.49
C SER A 80 -7.73 -5.09 -13.48
N LEU A 81 -7.12 -3.98 -13.08
CA LEU A 81 -7.19 -2.71 -13.81
C LEU A 81 -5.90 -2.42 -14.59
N PHE A 82 -4.84 -2.06 -13.87
CA PHE A 82 -3.53 -1.74 -14.44
C PHE A 82 -2.49 -1.99 -13.37
N ALA A 83 -1.38 -2.61 -13.77
CA ALA A 83 -0.25 -2.85 -12.92
C ALA A 83 1.05 -2.57 -13.70
N MET A 84 2.11 -2.26 -12.98
CA MET A 84 3.46 -2.18 -13.51
C MET A 84 4.36 -3.01 -12.60
N ILE A 85 5.24 -3.79 -13.20
CA ILE A 85 6.29 -4.49 -12.47
C ILE A 85 7.63 -4.17 -13.12
N GLY A 86 8.57 -3.70 -12.33
CA GLY A 86 9.79 -3.12 -12.87
C GLY A 86 10.70 -2.55 -11.79
N LYS A 87 11.68 -1.80 -12.25
CA LYS A 87 12.64 -1.07 -11.43
C LYS A 87 12.35 0.41 -11.56
N GLU A 88 12.29 1.08 -10.44
CA GLU A 88 12.24 2.54 -10.34
C GLU A 88 13.46 3.01 -9.55
N ARG A 89 14.07 4.08 -10.03
CA ARG A 89 15.09 4.86 -9.34
C ARG A 89 14.56 6.28 -9.20
N ASN A 90 14.32 6.71 -7.97
CA ASN A 90 13.77 8.02 -7.63
C ASN A 90 14.56 8.63 -6.47
N GLY A 91 15.12 9.83 -6.70
CA GLY A 91 15.85 10.61 -5.70
C GLY A 91 17.31 10.16 -5.47
N CYS A 92 18.25 11.05 -5.80
CA CYS A 92 19.66 11.14 -5.36
C CYS A 92 20.31 9.88 -4.74
N PHE A 93 20.55 8.83 -5.52
CA PHE A 93 21.54 7.78 -5.24
C PHE A 93 22.67 7.77 -6.29
N PHE A 94 22.96 8.91 -6.92
CA PHE A 94 24.26 9.10 -7.56
C PHE A 94 25.13 9.74 -6.48
N GLU A 95 26.27 9.11 -6.19
CA GLU A 95 27.26 9.50 -5.18
C GLU A 95 27.58 11.01 -5.17
#